data_AF-A0A9P0L796-F1
#
_entry.id   AF-A0A9P0L796-F1
#
_cell.length_a   1.000
_cell.length_b   1.000
_cell.length_c   1.000
_cell.angle_alpha   90.00
_cell.angle_beta   90.00
_cell.angle_gamma   90.00
#
_symmetry.space_group_name_H-M   'P 1'
#
loop_
_entity.id
_entity.type
_entity.pdbx_description
1 polymer ?
#
loop_
_entity_poly.entity_id
_entity_poly.type
_entity_poly.pdbx_seq_one_letter_code
_entity_poly.pdbx_strand_id
1 'polypeptide(L)'
;MAPRKKTQTKEEILQKKRDAEWKKYERLNDDPQRREELREKGHLKYLKKEKEKGTRKLVKDMTPRGYREAKKKWREHCSAYRNKKKALTNITNTYLRENTPDSGTSHSSRPITPQDVDMFKKGINREKKLRYQIKKKKNDKIKLLKRKLLEYIKCVSRLMKKERKMCKDTN
;
A
#
# COMPACT_ATOMS: atom_id res chain seq x y z
N MET A 1 21.51 -56.70 -16.34
CA MET A 1 21.15 -55.81 -15.21
C MET A 1 20.99 -54.39 -15.73
N ALA A 2 19.93 -53.68 -15.35
CA ALA A 2 19.75 -52.28 -15.77
C ALA A 2 20.79 -51.36 -15.10
N PRO A 3 21.44 -50.44 -15.84
CA PRO A 3 22.46 -49.56 -15.27
C PRO A 3 21.86 -48.63 -14.21
N ARG A 4 22.52 -48.51 -13.05
CA ARG A 4 22.11 -47.64 -11.95
C ARG A 4 22.18 -46.17 -12.39
N LYS A 5 21.09 -45.42 -12.23
CA LYS A 5 21.06 -43.97 -12.55
C LYS A 5 22.01 -43.22 -11.61
N LYS A 6 22.85 -42.35 -12.16
CA LYS A 6 23.73 -41.46 -11.39
C LYS A 6 22.87 -40.52 -10.53
N THR A 7 23.16 -40.44 -9.24
CA THR A 7 22.53 -39.49 -8.32
C THR A 7 23.02 -38.09 -8.65
N GLN A 8 22.10 -37.20 -9.03
CA GLN A 8 22.43 -35.81 -9.35
C GLN A 8 22.91 -35.06 -8.10
N THR A 9 23.88 -34.16 -8.28
CA THR A 9 24.34 -33.31 -7.18
C THR A 9 23.28 -32.25 -6.83
N LYS A 10 23.35 -31.67 -5.62
CA LYS A 10 22.39 -30.63 -5.19
C LYS A 10 22.36 -29.42 -6.13
N GLU A 11 23.51 -29.04 -6.67
CA GLU A 11 23.65 -27.92 -7.60
C GLU A 11 23.03 -28.20 -8.96
N GLU A 12 23.21 -29.41 -9.50
CA GLU A 12 22.56 -29.85 -10.74
C GLU A 12 21.04 -29.85 -10.62
N ILE A 13 20.50 -30.29 -9.48
CA ILE A 13 19.06 -30.25 -9.21
C ILE A 13 18.56 -28.79 -9.18
N LEU A 14 19.32 -27.88 -8.56
CA LEU A 14 19.01 -26.46 -8.51
C LEU A 14 19.06 -25.80 -9.89
N GLN A 15 20.05 -26.15 -10.70
CA GLN A 15 20.19 -25.64 -12.07
C GLN A 15 19.01 -26.10 -12.94
N LYS A 16 18.69 -27.39 -12.89
CA LYS A 16 17.54 -27.96 -13.62
C LYS A 16 16.22 -27.31 -13.23
N LYS A 17 16.05 -26.92 -11.96
CA LYS A 17 14.88 -26.17 -11.50
C LYS A 17 14.83 -24.76 -12.09
N ARG A 18 15.97 -24.04 -12.12
CA ARG A 18 16.08 -22.72 -12.74
C ARG A 18 15.77 -22.78 -14.24
N ASP A 19 16.34 -23.73 -14.96
CA ASP A 19 16.12 -23.88 -16.41
C ASP A 19 14.66 -24.22 -16.73
N ALA A 20 14.02 -25.06 -15.91
CA ALA A 20 12.60 -25.38 -16.06
C ALA A 20 11.70 -24.17 -15.79
N GLU A 21 12.06 -23.32 -14.83
CA GLU A 21 11.35 -22.07 -14.54
C GLU A 21 11.49 -21.06 -15.67
N TRP A 22 12.70 -20.91 -16.23
CA TRP A 22 12.96 -20.04 -17.39
C TRP A 22 12.13 -20.46 -18.60
N LYS A 23 12.17 -21.75 -18.96
CA LYS A 23 11.36 -22.30 -20.06
C LYS A 23 9.86 -22.12 -19.84
N LYS A 24 9.40 -22.10 -18.58
CA LYS A 24 8.00 -21.84 -18.26
C LYS A 24 7.63 -20.37 -18.50
N TYR A 25 8.50 -19.43 -18.14
CA TYR A 25 8.28 -18.00 -18.39
C TYR A 25 8.35 -17.66 -19.88
N GLU A 26 9.28 -18.26 -20.61
CA GLU A 26 9.42 -18.11 -22.06
C GLU A 26 8.13 -18.51 -22.79
N ARG A 27 7.61 -19.72 -22.53
CA ARG A 27 6.31 -20.18 -23.06
C ARG A 27 5.11 -19.31 -22.68
N LEU A 28 5.19 -18.59 -21.55
CA LEU A 28 4.13 -17.68 -21.10
C LEU A 28 4.27 -16.29 -21.74
N ASN A 29 5.48 -15.96 -22.21
CA ASN A 29 5.77 -14.70 -22.87
C ASN A 29 5.46 -14.76 -24.36
N ASP A 30 5.72 -15.91 -24.99
CA ASP A 30 5.55 -16.11 -26.42
C ASP A 30 4.08 -16.24 -26.85
N ASP A 31 3.19 -16.66 -25.94
CA ASP A 31 1.77 -16.87 -26.22
C ASP A 31 0.87 -15.83 -25.51
N PRO A 32 0.39 -14.80 -26.23
CA PRO A 32 -0.49 -13.79 -25.68
C PRO A 32 -1.87 -14.35 -25.29
N GLN A 33 -2.38 -15.39 -25.94
CA GLN A 33 -3.67 -15.99 -25.60
C GLN A 33 -3.60 -16.70 -24.25
N ARG A 34 -2.57 -17.53 -24.02
CA ARG A 34 -2.35 -18.16 -22.71
C ARG A 34 -2.17 -17.17 -21.58
N ARG A 35 -1.54 -16.03 -21.85
CA ARG A 35 -1.38 -14.94 -20.87
C ARG A 35 -2.74 -14.34 -20.49
N GLU A 36 -3.58 -14.07 -21.49
CA GLU A 36 -4.93 -13.54 -21.30
C GLU A 36 -5.81 -14.54 -20.51
N GLU A 37 -5.78 -15.83 -20.88
CA GLU A 37 -6.49 -16.90 -20.18
C GLU A 37 -6.08 -17.02 -18.71
N LEU A 38 -4.78 -16.90 -18.40
CA LEU A 38 -4.29 -16.91 -17.02
C LEU A 38 -4.77 -15.70 -16.23
N ARG A 39 -4.83 -14.54 -16.88
CA ARG A 39 -5.37 -13.30 -16.28
C ARG A 39 -6.85 -13.48 -15.94
N GLU A 40 -7.64 -13.99 -16.88
CA GLU A 40 -9.07 -14.25 -16.70
C GLU A 40 -9.32 -15.33 -15.65
N LYS A 41 -8.58 -16.43 -15.67
CA LYS A 41 -8.65 -17.48 -14.64
C LYS A 41 -8.33 -16.94 -13.25
N GLY A 42 -7.38 -16.02 -13.15
CA GLY A 42 -7.08 -15.28 -11.92
C GLY A 42 -8.26 -14.41 -11.47
N HIS A 43 -8.86 -13.68 -12.40
CA HIS A 43 -10.03 -12.84 -12.15
C HIS A 43 -11.26 -13.65 -11.70
N LEU A 44 -11.59 -14.74 -12.40
CA LEU A 44 -12.67 -15.66 -12.04
C LEU A 44 -12.45 -16.26 -10.65
N LYS A 45 -11.22 -16.67 -10.32
CA LYS A 45 -10.90 -17.17 -8.98
C LYS A 45 -11.08 -16.12 -7.89
N TYR A 46 -10.80 -14.84 -8.19
CA TYR A 46 -11.04 -13.73 -7.28
C TYR A 46 -12.55 -13.55 -7.05
N LEU A 47 -13.33 -13.44 -8.13
CA LEU A 47 -14.78 -13.32 -8.08
C LEU A 47 -15.43 -14.49 -7.33
N LYS A 48 -14.97 -15.73 -7.57
CA LYS A 48 -15.46 -16.92 -6.88
C LYS A 48 -15.23 -16.84 -5.35
N LYS A 49 -14.06 -16.37 -4.92
CA LYS A 49 -13.76 -16.20 -3.48
C LYS A 49 -14.58 -15.10 -2.81
N GLU A 50 -14.90 -14.05 -3.55
CA GLU A 50 -15.70 -12.92 -3.11
C GLU A 50 -17.18 -13.29 -3.03
N LYS A 51 -17.74 -13.84 -4.12
CA LYS A 51 -19.17 -14.15 -4.25
C LYS A 51 -19.60 -15.43 -3.51
N GLU A 52 -18.89 -16.54 -3.69
CA GLU A 52 -19.36 -17.84 -3.15
C GLU A 52 -18.95 -18.07 -1.69
N LYS A 53 -17.74 -17.64 -1.31
CA LYS A 53 -17.19 -17.94 0.02
C LYS A 53 -17.33 -16.80 1.02
N GLY A 54 -17.64 -15.57 0.58
CA GLY A 54 -17.69 -14.38 1.44
C GLY A 54 -16.36 -14.05 2.16
N THR A 55 -15.28 -14.75 1.79
CA THR A 55 -13.97 -14.69 2.48
C THR A 55 -13.18 -13.43 2.19
N ARG A 56 -13.52 -12.74 1.10
CA ARG A 56 -12.95 -11.44 0.74
C ARG A 56 -14.09 -10.46 0.54
N LYS A 57 -13.99 -9.30 1.17
CA LYS A 57 -14.92 -8.19 1.05
C LYS A 57 -14.15 -6.97 0.58
N LEU A 58 -14.73 -6.16 -0.29
CA LEU A 58 -14.18 -4.84 -0.59
C LEU A 58 -14.24 -3.98 0.66
N VAL A 59 -13.32 -3.02 0.77
CA VAL A 59 -13.27 -2.09 1.92
C VAL A 59 -14.58 -1.33 2.10
N LYS A 60 -15.28 -1.04 1.00
CA LYS A 60 -16.60 -0.38 0.97
C LYS A 60 -17.65 -1.18 1.73
N ASP A 61 -17.55 -2.50 1.65
CA ASP A 61 -18.54 -3.46 2.17
C ASP A 61 -18.10 -4.05 3.52
N MET A 62 -17.00 -3.54 4.09
CA MET A 62 -16.52 -3.96 5.41
C MET A 62 -17.23 -3.19 6.52
N THR A 63 -17.60 -3.90 7.59
CA THR A 63 -18.00 -3.25 8.83
C THR A 63 -16.82 -2.46 9.43
N PRO A 64 -17.07 -1.36 10.18
CA PRO A 64 -16.01 -0.59 10.80
C PRO A 64 -15.07 -1.41 11.69
N ARG A 65 -15.61 -2.41 12.40
CA ARG A 65 -14.85 -3.36 13.22
C ARG A 65 -13.95 -4.26 12.36
N GLY A 66 -14.51 -4.87 11.32
CA GLY A 66 -13.74 -5.70 10.39
C GLY A 66 -12.62 -4.93 9.70
N TYR A 67 -12.87 -3.68 9.31
CA TYR A 67 -11.84 -2.82 8.71
C TYR A 67 -10.69 -2.55 9.69
N ARG A 68 -10.98 -2.29 10.98
CA ARG A 68 -9.94 -2.09 12.01
C ARG A 68 -9.07 -3.34 12.17
N GLU A 69 -9.67 -4.52 12.22
CA GLU A 69 -8.94 -5.80 12.33
C GLU A 69 -8.08 -6.07 11.10
N ALA A 70 -8.63 -5.89 9.89
CA ALA A 70 -7.86 -6.03 8.66
C ALA A 70 -6.69 -5.05 8.59
N LYS A 71 -6.90 -3.80 9.02
CA LYS A 71 -5.85 -2.77 9.10
C LYS A 71 -4.78 -3.11 10.12
N LYS A 72 -5.13 -3.73 11.25
CA LYS A 72 -4.18 -4.23 12.24
C LYS A 72 -3.29 -5.32 11.64
N LYS A 73 -3.90 -6.35 11.04
CA LYS A 73 -3.18 -7.44 10.35
C LYS A 73 -2.28 -6.91 9.22
N TRP A 74 -2.76 -5.94 8.44
CA TRP A 74 -1.96 -5.31 7.39
C TRP A 74 -0.72 -4.60 7.95
N ARG A 75 -0.86 -3.85 9.05
CA ARG A 75 0.28 -3.20 9.71
C ARG A 75 1.30 -4.20 10.24
N GLU A 76 0.83 -5.27 10.87
CA GLU A 76 1.68 -6.36 11.36
C GLU A 76 2.47 -7.00 10.22
N HIS A 77 1.79 -7.35 9.12
CA HIS A 77 2.43 -7.91 7.94
C HIS A 77 3.45 -6.95 7.32
N CYS A 78 3.12 -5.66 7.19
CA CYS A 78 4.06 -4.65 6.69
C CYS A 78 5.29 -4.51 7.59
N SER A 79 5.11 -4.55 8.91
CA SER A 79 6.20 -4.49 9.88
C SER A 79 7.12 -5.71 9.73
N ALA A 80 6.55 -6.91 9.73
CA ALA A 80 7.27 -8.16 9.56
C ALA A 80 8.06 -8.19 8.24
N TYR A 81 7.44 -7.77 7.13
CA TYR A 81 8.09 -7.67 5.83
C TYR A 81 9.28 -6.71 5.85
N ARG A 82 9.12 -5.51 6.43
CA ARG A 82 10.20 -4.52 6.55
C ARG A 82 11.35 -5.05 7.39
N ASN A 83 11.06 -5.71 8.50
CA ASN A 83 12.07 -6.31 9.38
C ASN A 83 12.82 -7.43 8.67
N LYS A 84 12.11 -8.32 7.96
CA LYS A 84 12.73 -9.36 7.14
C LYS A 84 13.65 -8.76 6.07
N LYS A 85 13.21 -7.71 5.38
CA LYS A 85 14.02 -7.03 4.37
C LYS A 85 15.29 -6.44 4.98
N LYS A 86 15.19 -5.77 6.14
CA LYS A 86 16.35 -5.24 6.87
C LYS A 86 17.33 -6.33 7.31
N ALA A 87 16.81 -7.44 7.82
CA ALA A 87 17.66 -8.57 8.22
C ALA A 87 18.42 -9.14 7.03
N LEU A 88 17.75 -9.34 5.88
CA LEU A 88 18.39 -9.80 4.65
C LEU A 88 19.46 -8.81 4.16
N THR A 89 19.16 -7.51 4.13
CA THR A 89 20.18 -6.51 3.73
C THR A 89 21.38 -6.52 4.66
N ASN A 90 21.18 -6.69 5.97
CA ASN A 90 22.28 -6.77 6.92
C ASN A 90 23.14 -8.02 6.68
N ILE A 91 22.50 -9.17 6.45
CA ILE A 91 23.19 -10.43 6.12
C ILE A 91 24.01 -10.26 4.84
N THR A 92 23.41 -9.72 3.78
CA THR A 92 24.09 -9.47 2.50
C THR A 92 25.26 -8.52 2.66
N ASN A 93 25.09 -7.40 3.38
CA ASN A 93 26.15 -6.43 3.60
C ASN A 93 27.31 -7.03 4.43
N THR A 94 26.99 -7.86 5.42
CA THR A 94 28.00 -8.59 6.20
C THR A 94 28.77 -9.58 5.34
N TYR A 95 28.07 -10.38 4.53
CA TYR A 95 28.70 -11.31 3.58
C TYR A 95 29.61 -10.58 2.59
N LEU A 96 29.16 -9.46 2.03
CA LEU A 96 29.97 -8.64 1.11
C LEU A 96 31.22 -8.08 1.79
N ARG A 97 31.11 -7.61 3.04
CA ARG A 97 32.26 -7.12 3.83
C ARG A 97 33.29 -8.23 4.10
N GLU A 98 32.82 -9.45 4.36
CA GLU A 98 33.68 -10.59 4.69
C GLU A 98 34.33 -11.24 3.45
N ASN A 99 33.68 -11.16 2.29
CA ASN A 99 34.11 -11.84 1.05
C ASN A 99 34.69 -10.90 -0.02
N THR A 100 34.73 -9.60 0.23
CA THR A 100 35.41 -8.64 -0.64
C THR A 100 36.64 -8.11 0.10
N PRO A 101 37.86 -8.51 -0.27
CA PRO A 101 39.08 -7.95 0.30
C PRO A 101 39.10 -6.44 0.01
N ASP A 102 39.37 -5.65 1.04
CA ASP A 102 39.37 -4.18 0.99
C ASP A 102 40.48 -3.68 0.03
N SER A 103 40.17 -3.62 -1.26
CA SER A 103 41.02 -2.95 -2.25
C SER A 103 40.79 -1.45 -2.09
N GLY A 104 41.56 -0.87 -1.17
CA GLY A 104 41.66 0.54 -0.82
C GLY A 104 40.77 1.49 -1.61
N THR A 105 39.58 1.78 -1.09
CA THR A 105 38.91 3.05 -1.33
C THR A 105 38.14 3.39 -0.07
N SER A 106 38.65 4.38 0.65
CA SER A 106 38.07 5.00 1.83
C SER A 106 36.70 5.61 1.51
N HIS A 107 35.67 4.77 1.44
CA HIS A 107 34.30 5.24 1.51
C HIS A 107 34.01 5.61 2.96
N SER A 108 34.13 6.91 3.22
CA SER A 108 33.71 7.59 4.45
C SER A 108 32.25 7.25 4.77
N SER A 109 32.02 6.16 5.49
CA SER A 109 30.81 5.96 6.29
C SER A 109 30.97 6.79 7.55
N ARG A 110 30.77 8.11 7.43
CA ARG A 110 30.69 9.00 8.60
C ARG A 110 29.59 8.47 9.52
N PRO A 111 29.88 8.14 10.79
CA PRO A 111 28.85 7.81 11.76
C PRO A 111 27.87 8.97 11.87
N ILE A 112 26.56 8.70 11.82
CA ILE A 112 25.52 9.71 12.03
C ILE A 112 25.76 10.32 13.42
N THR A 113 26.14 11.59 13.45
CA THR A 113 26.43 12.27 14.72
C THR A 113 25.11 12.68 15.39
N PRO A 114 25.06 12.86 16.72
CA PRO A 114 23.87 13.35 17.42
C PRO A 114 23.27 14.64 16.83
N GLN A 115 24.12 15.50 16.23
CA GLN A 115 23.69 16.73 15.54
C GLN A 115 22.83 16.44 14.29
N ASP A 116 23.18 15.41 13.52
CA ASP A 116 22.42 15.04 12.32
C ASP A 116 21.00 14.61 12.69
N VAL A 117 20.85 13.80 13.74
CA VAL A 117 19.55 13.30 14.22
C VAL A 117 18.64 14.44 14.69
N ASP A 118 19.20 15.47 15.33
CA ASP A 118 18.44 16.62 15.81
C ASP A 118 18.01 17.57 14.70
N MET A 119 18.80 17.71 13.63
CA MET A 119 18.37 18.41 12.42
C MET A 119 17.17 17.74 11.75
N PHE A 120 17.18 16.40 11.64
CA PHE A 120 16.04 15.64 11.12
C PHE A 120 14.78 15.81 11.99
N LYS A 121 14.91 15.77 13.32
CA LYS A 121 13.78 16.00 14.25
C LYS A 121 13.19 17.41 14.12
N LYS A 122 14.03 18.44 13.96
CA LYS A 122 13.59 19.83 13.75
C LYS A 122 12.82 19.99 12.43
N GLY A 123 13.27 19.35 11.35
CA GLY A 123 12.57 19.32 10.06
C GLY A 123 11.17 18.69 10.15
N ILE A 124 11.06 17.53 10.81
CA ILE A 124 9.79 16.83 11.02
C ILE A 124 8.79 17.70 11.82
N ASN A 125 9.25 18.44 12.83
CA ASN A 125 8.39 19.32 13.62
C ASN A 125 7.88 20.53 12.82
N ARG A 126 8.70 21.12 11.94
CA ARG A 126 8.28 22.19 11.02
C ARG A 126 7.20 21.69 10.06
N GLU A 127 7.39 20.51 9.47
CA GLU A 127 6.42 19.92 8.54
C GLU A 127 5.07 19.62 9.23
N LYS A 128 5.11 19.06 10.45
CA LYS A 128 3.90 18.83 11.27
C LYS A 128 3.14 20.14 11.55
N LYS A 129 3.84 21.23 11.86
CA LYS A 129 3.24 22.55 12.10
C LYS A 129 2.58 23.10 10.84
N LEU A 130 3.22 22.99 9.67
CA LEU A 130 2.64 23.39 8.38
C LEU A 130 1.38 22.58 8.05
N ARG A 131 1.42 21.25 8.21
CA ARG A 131 0.26 20.38 7.99
C ARG A 131 -0.92 20.75 8.91
N TYR A 132 -0.64 21.06 10.17
CA TYR A 132 -1.66 21.52 11.12
C TYR A 132 -2.30 22.85 10.68
N GLN A 133 -1.49 23.83 10.27
CA GLN A 133 -2.02 25.13 9.80
C GLN A 133 -2.89 24.99 8.55
N ILE A 134 -2.49 24.16 7.59
CA ILE A 134 -3.30 23.88 6.39
C ILE A 134 -4.64 23.26 6.79
N LYS A 135 -4.63 22.28 7.70
CA LYS A 135 -5.84 21.62 8.19
C LYS A 135 -6.76 22.61 8.92
N LYS A 136 -6.20 23.49 9.75
CA LYS A 136 -6.94 24.55 10.45
C LYS A 136 -7.61 25.51 9.46
N LYS A 137 -6.88 26.05 8.50
CA LYS A 137 -7.42 26.94 7.44
C LYS A 137 -8.56 26.27 6.66
N LYS A 138 -8.41 24.98 6.30
CA LYS A 138 -9.48 24.22 5.63
C LYS A 138 -10.72 24.08 6.51
N ASN A 139 -10.55 23.75 7.79
CA ASN A 139 -11.66 23.61 8.73
C ASN A 139 -12.39 24.95 8.96
N ASP A 140 -11.65 26.05 9.08
CA ASP A 140 -12.23 27.39 9.26
C ASP A 140 -13.04 27.80 8.02
N LYS A 141 -12.53 27.51 6.80
CA LYS A 141 -13.26 27.73 5.55
C LYS A 141 -14.55 26.90 5.48
N ILE A 142 -14.49 25.62 5.87
CA ILE A 142 -15.67 24.75 5.94
C ILE A 142 -16.70 25.31 6.93
N LYS A 143 -16.24 25.76 8.11
CA LYS A 143 -17.12 26.34 9.14
C LYS A 143 -17.81 27.59 8.63
N LEU A 144 -17.10 28.47 7.93
CA LEU A 144 -17.67 29.67 7.33
C LEU A 144 -18.71 29.32 6.24
N LEU A 145 -18.39 28.40 5.34
CA LEU A 145 -19.31 27.98 4.28
C LEU A 145 -20.58 27.34 4.85
N LYS A 146 -20.47 26.53 5.90
CA LYS A 146 -21.64 25.98 6.61
C LYS A 146 -22.53 27.07 7.19
N ARG A 147 -21.96 28.12 7.78
CA ARG A 147 -22.74 29.27 8.29
C ARG A 147 -23.48 29.98 7.16
N LYS A 148 -22.78 30.32 6.07
CA LYS A 148 -23.39 30.97 4.91
C LYS A 148 -24.50 30.13 4.28
N LEU A 149 -24.31 28.81 4.19
CA LEU A 149 -25.33 27.89 3.70
C LEU A 149 -26.58 27.90 4.60
N LEU A 150 -26.41 27.89 5.92
CA LEU A 150 -27.53 27.97 6.86
C LEU A 150 -28.28 29.29 6.76
N GLU A 151 -27.57 30.41 6.58
CA GLU A 151 -28.18 31.73 6.35
C GLU A 151 -28.98 31.73 5.04
N TYR A 152 -28.41 31.21 3.96
CA TYR A 152 -29.10 31.09 2.67
C TYR A 152 -30.37 30.24 2.78
N ILE A 153 -30.29 29.07 3.41
CA ILE A 153 -31.46 28.19 3.63
C ILE A 153 -32.54 28.93 4.44
N LYS A 154 -32.18 29.68 5.47
CA LYS A 154 -33.12 30.49 6.26
C LYS A 154 -33.78 31.57 5.41
N CYS A 155 -33.02 32.28 4.57
CA CYS A 155 -33.56 33.30 3.67
C CYS A 155 -34.56 32.69 2.68
N VAL A 156 -34.19 31.61 2.01
CA VAL A 156 -35.09 30.89 1.07
C VAL A 156 -36.35 30.41 1.80
N SER A 157 -36.21 29.82 2.99
CA SER A 157 -37.36 29.37 3.78
C SER A 157 -38.32 30.50 4.15
N ARG A 158 -37.80 31.71 4.42
CA ARG A 158 -38.63 32.90 4.69
C ARG A 158 -39.35 33.39 3.43
N LEU A 159 -38.68 33.39 2.29
CA LEU A 159 -39.28 33.77 1.00
C LEU A 159 -40.41 32.81 0.62
N MET A 160 -40.15 31.49 0.68
CA MET A 160 -41.16 30.46 0.42
C MET A 160 -42.37 30.57 1.37
N LYS A 161 -42.16 30.95 2.63
CA LYS A 161 -43.26 31.21 3.58
C LYS A 161 -44.07 32.45 3.21
N LYS A 162 -43.42 33.53 2.73
CA LYS A 162 -44.11 34.74 2.25
C LYS A 162 -44.95 34.44 1.01
N GLU A 163 -44.39 33.75 0.02
CA GLU A 163 -45.12 33.35 -1.20
C GLU A 163 -46.34 32.48 -0.87
N ARG A 164 -46.17 31.49 0.03
CA ARG A 164 -47.29 30.66 0.51
C ARG A 164 -48.38 31.47 1.22
N LYS A 165 -48.03 32.56 1.90
CA LYS A 165 -49.01 33.43 2.57
C LYS A 165 -49.77 34.27 1.53
N MET A 166 -49.04 34.87 0.59
CA MET A 166 -49.65 35.63 -0.52
C MET A 166 -50.63 34.79 -1.37
N CYS A 167 -50.32 33.53 -1.65
CA CYS A 167 -51.24 32.61 -2.35
C CYS A 167 -52.47 32.19 -1.53
N LYS A 168 -52.41 32.28 -0.20
CA LYS A 168 -53.56 32.00 0.67
C LYS A 168 -54.48 33.20 0.85
N ASP A 169 -53.93 34.40 0.77
CA ASP A 169 -54.69 35.65 0.90
C ASP A 169 -55.34 36.09 -0.45
N THR A 170 -55.11 35.32 -1.53
CA THR A 170 -55.63 35.58 -2.90
C THR A 170 -56.63 34.53 -3.42
N ASN A 171 -57.00 33.55 -2.59
CA ASN A 171 -58.15 32.65 -2.79
C ASN A 171 -59.17 32.89 -1.67
#